data_AF-A0A1G2EDI0-F1
#
_entry.id   AF-A0A1G2EDI0-F1
#
_cell.length_a   1.000
_cell.length_b   1.000
_cell.length_c   1.000
_cell.angle_alpha   90.00
_cell.angle_beta   90.00
_cell.angle_gamma   90.00
#
_symmetry.space_group_name_H-M   'P 1'
#
loop_
_entity.id
_entity.type
_entity.pdbx_description
1 polymer ?
#
loop_
_entity_poly.entity_id
_entity_poly.type
_entity_poly.pdbx_seq_one_letter_code
_entity_poly.pdbx_strand_id
1 'polypeptide(L)'
;MAFAHFPLFLPHSTANHELFSKIMHWGYAVGHIFLYLALAVFVRLPLNWASPRLKNLGSAFFLLLGGLTTVLNFLMPSLPEFSHATGVTLLNVNPLVGKLVALNVVLAWVPSAIYFIVKGARSREKIIRRRALLLGTGLLIATIGGPLHDISQQAIMFFIADVVVLAGIVILASGVMYKEETGA
;
A
#
# COMPACT_ATOMS: atom_id res chain seq x y z
N MET A 1 2.82 -14.69 0.88
CA MET A 1 1.65 -13.92 1.38
C MET A 1 0.83 -14.65 2.44
N ALA A 2 0.82 -16.00 2.50
CA ALA A 2 0.11 -16.73 3.57
C ALA A 2 0.57 -16.40 5.01
N PHE A 3 1.83 -16.01 5.22
CA PHE A 3 2.37 -15.69 6.54
C PHE A 3 1.88 -14.36 7.15
N ALA A 4 1.37 -13.42 6.34
CA ALA A 4 0.80 -12.17 6.87
C ALA A 4 -0.64 -12.35 7.37
N HIS A 5 -1.36 -13.35 6.84
CA HIS A 5 -2.75 -13.64 7.24
C HIS A 5 -2.85 -14.60 8.43
N PHE A 6 -1.86 -15.46 8.66
CA PHE A 6 -1.86 -16.36 9.83
C PHE A 6 -2.00 -15.62 11.19
N PRO A 7 -1.26 -14.52 11.46
CA PRO A 7 -1.48 -13.72 12.67
C PRO A 7 -2.75 -12.87 12.64
N LEU A 8 -3.38 -12.66 11.47
CA LEU A 8 -4.65 -11.94 11.37
C LEU A 8 -5.85 -12.84 11.60
N PHE A 9 -5.80 -14.15 11.29
CA PHE A 9 -6.89 -15.10 11.55
C PHE A 9 -6.99 -15.55 13.02
N LEU A 10 -5.85 -15.62 13.72
CA LEU A 10 -5.81 -16.02 15.14
C LEU A 10 -6.71 -15.13 16.04
N PRO A 11 -6.68 -13.79 15.92
CA PRO A 11 -7.56 -12.90 16.68
C PRO A 11 -9.05 -13.14 16.46
N HIS A 12 -9.51 -13.50 15.25
CA HIS A 12 -10.93 -13.75 14.98
C HIS A 12 -11.49 -14.98 15.69
N SER A 13 -10.61 -15.90 16.10
CA SER A 13 -10.99 -17.06 16.91
C SER A 13 -11.08 -16.75 18.41
N THR A 14 -10.57 -15.59 18.84
CA THR A 14 -10.64 -15.18 20.25
C THR A 14 -12.00 -14.57 20.55
N ALA A 15 -12.71 -15.08 21.55
CA ALA A 15 -13.96 -14.48 22.03
C ALA A 15 -13.76 -13.12 22.72
N ASN A 16 -12.54 -12.58 22.74
CA ASN A 16 -12.17 -11.36 23.44
C ASN A 16 -11.98 -10.19 22.45
N HIS A 17 -13.04 -9.41 22.27
CA HIS A 17 -13.05 -8.22 21.42
C HIS A 17 -11.96 -7.19 21.76
N GLU A 18 -11.62 -7.03 23.04
CA GLU A 18 -10.59 -6.08 23.48
C GLU A 18 -9.20 -6.51 23.01
N LEU A 19 -8.88 -7.81 23.15
CA LEU A 19 -7.62 -8.36 22.70
C LEU A 19 -7.49 -8.27 21.16
N PHE A 20 -8.56 -8.59 20.43
CA PHE A 20 -8.63 -8.43 18.98
C PHE A 20 -8.28 -7.00 18.55
N SER A 21 -8.98 -6.02 19.13
CA SER A 21 -8.82 -4.62 18.76
C SER A 21 -7.40 -4.12 19.04
N LYS A 22 -6.81 -4.51 20.18
CA LYS A 22 -5.41 -4.18 20.53
C LYS A 22 -4.42 -4.78 19.53
N ILE A 23 -4.52 -6.08 19.22
CA ILE A 23 -3.60 -6.74 18.28
C ILE A 23 -3.69 -6.09 16.90
N MET A 24 -4.91 -5.86 16.40
CA MET A 24 -5.14 -5.25 15.10
C MET A 24 -4.62 -3.81 15.06
N HIS A 25 -4.82 -3.03 16.12
CA HIS A 25 -4.29 -1.67 16.24
C HIS A 25 -2.76 -1.65 16.13
N TRP A 26 -2.07 -2.50 16.90
CA TRP A 26 -0.61 -2.59 16.84
C TRP A 26 -0.11 -3.09 15.49
N GLY A 27 -0.78 -4.08 14.91
CA GLY A 27 -0.49 -4.56 13.55
C GLY A 27 -0.61 -3.44 12.51
N TYR A 28 -1.66 -2.64 12.62
CA TYR A 28 -1.88 -1.46 11.78
C TYR A 28 -0.74 -0.43 11.96
N ALA A 29 -0.42 -0.04 13.20
CA ALA A 29 0.64 0.94 13.47
C ALA A 29 2.01 0.48 12.98
N VAL A 30 2.41 -0.76 13.28
CA VAL A 30 3.70 -1.33 12.88
C VAL A 30 3.77 -1.51 11.35
N GLY A 31 2.69 -1.97 10.72
CA GLY A 31 2.61 -2.09 9.27
C GLY A 31 2.86 -0.75 8.57
N HIS A 32 2.32 0.33 9.12
CA HIS A 32 2.52 1.68 8.58
C HIS A 32 3.96 2.19 8.69
N ILE A 33 4.68 1.84 9.76
CA ILE A 33 6.12 2.18 9.88
C ILE A 33 6.89 1.57 8.70
N PHE A 34 6.68 0.27 8.42
CA PHE A 34 7.33 -0.40 7.29
C PHE A 34 6.88 0.17 5.95
N LEU A 35 5.59 0.50 5.81
CA LEU A 35 5.08 1.16 4.62
C LEU A 35 5.82 2.48 4.36
N TYR A 36 5.94 3.36 5.35
CA TYR A 36 6.58 4.66 5.16
C TYR A 36 8.08 4.55 4.87
N LEU A 37 8.78 3.61 5.49
CA LEU A 37 10.17 3.28 5.13
C LEU A 37 10.27 2.84 3.67
N ALA A 38 9.34 1.98 3.23
CA ALA A 38 9.28 1.54 1.84
C ALA A 38 9.00 2.72 0.90
N LEU A 39 8.04 3.60 1.21
CA LEU A 39 7.72 4.80 0.40
C LEU A 39 8.93 5.73 0.26
N ALA A 40 9.67 5.95 1.35
CA ALA A 40 10.87 6.78 1.35
C ALA A 40 11.97 6.23 0.43
N VAL A 41 12.09 4.91 0.31
CA VAL A 41 13.00 4.28 -0.67
C VAL A 41 12.40 4.36 -2.08
N PHE A 42 11.11 4.10 -2.21
CA PHE A 42 10.42 3.96 -3.48
C PHE A 42 10.38 5.26 -4.29
N VAL A 43 10.18 6.41 -3.63
CA VAL A 43 10.19 7.74 -4.29
C VAL A 43 11.52 8.04 -5.00
N ARG A 44 12.61 7.37 -4.61
CA ARG A 44 13.92 7.53 -5.28
C ARG A 44 13.88 7.05 -6.72
N LEU A 45 12.98 6.13 -7.08
CA LEU A 45 12.88 5.60 -8.45
C LEU A 45 12.55 6.69 -9.48
N PRO A 46 11.40 7.39 -9.38
CA PRO A 46 11.10 8.48 -10.31
C PRO A 46 12.07 9.66 -10.14
N LEU A 47 12.53 9.96 -8.93
CA LEU A 47 13.46 11.09 -8.69
C LEU A 47 14.86 10.86 -9.25
N ASN A 48 15.38 9.63 -9.22
CA ASN A 48 16.66 9.30 -9.87
C ASN A 48 16.63 9.59 -11.37
N TRP A 49 15.45 9.59 -11.99
CA TRP A 49 15.30 9.93 -13.38
C TRP A 49 14.98 11.42 -13.60
N ALA A 50 14.02 11.98 -12.87
CA ALA A 50 13.56 13.35 -13.07
C ALA A 50 14.55 14.39 -12.52
N SER A 51 15.11 14.16 -11.33
CA SER A 51 16.08 15.06 -10.70
C SER A 51 16.91 14.30 -9.65
N PRO A 52 18.06 13.72 -10.03
CA PRO A 52 18.91 12.93 -9.14
C PRO A 52 19.39 13.69 -7.90
N ARG A 53 19.47 15.02 -7.98
CA ARG A 53 19.85 15.90 -6.86
C ARG A 53 18.79 15.91 -5.75
N LEU A 54 17.52 15.70 -6.11
CA LEU A 54 16.40 15.72 -5.16
C LEU A 54 16.09 14.35 -4.55
N LYS A 55 16.74 13.26 -4.99
CA LYS A 55 16.40 11.89 -4.52
C LYS A 55 16.47 11.73 -2.99
N ASN A 56 17.51 12.28 -2.36
CA ASN A 56 17.70 12.18 -0.92
C ASN A 56 16.73 13.10 -0.18
N LEU A 57 16.46 14.30 -0.73
CA LEU A 57 15.48 15.23 -0.18
C LEU A 57 14.06 14.65 -0.24
N GLY A 58 13.70 13.99 -1.35
CA GLY A 58 12.43 13.29 -1.49
C GLY A 58 12.30 12.16 -0.47
N SER A 59 13.32 11.31 -0.32
CA SER A 59 13.32 10.29 0.75
C SER A 59 13.17 10.89 2.14
N ALA A 60 13.91 11.96 2.46
CA ALA A 60 13.82 12.64 3.75
C ALA A 60 12.41 13.23 3.97
N PHE A 61 11.81 13.84 2.95
CA PHE A 61 10.43 14.34 3.01
C PHE A 61 9.44 13.24 3.38
N PHE A 62 9.51 12.07 2.73
CA PHE A 62 8.62 10.95 3.03
C PHE A 62 8.88 10.33 4.41
N LEU A 63 10.12 10.32 4.89
CA LEU A 63 10.42 9.89 6.27
C LEU A 63 9.83 10.85 7.29
N LEU A 64 9.92 12.16 7.06
CA LEU A 64 9.33 13.17 7.95
C LEU A 64 7.80 13.09 7.95
N LEU A 65 7.18 13.00 6.77
CA LEU A 65 5.72 12.91 6.64
C LEU A 65 5.19 11.59 7.21
N GLY A 66 5.88 10.47 6.95
CA GLY A 66 5.56 9.16 7.52
C GLY A 66 5.78 9.11 9.04
N GLY A 67 6.85 9.73 9.54
CA GLY A 67 7.12 9.89 10.97
C GLY A 67 6.03 10.68 11.68
N LEU A 68 5.62 11.83 11.12
CA LEU A 68 4.48 12.61 11.62
C LEU A 68 3.20 11.77 11.64
N THR A 69 2.91 11.07 10.54
CA THR A 69 1.71 10.23 10.43
C THR A 69 1.74 9.08 11.45
N THR A 70 2.91 8.48 11.69
CA THR A 70 3.12 7.45 12.71
C THR A 70 2.85 7.98 14.11
N VAL A 71 3.39 9.17 14.46
CA VAL A 71 3.11 9.81 15.76
C VAL A 71 1.62 10.06 15.93
N LEU A 72 0.94 10.58 14.91
CA LEU A 72 -0.51 10.79 14.96
C LEU A 72 -1.28 9.47 15.10
N ASN A 73 -0.83 8.38 14.47
CA ASN A 73 -1.45 7.07 14.60
C ASN A 73 -1.34 6.51 16.05
N PHE A 74 -0.27 6.84 16.77
CA PHE A 74 -0.13 6.51 18.20
C PHE A 74 -0.99 7.40 19.10
N LEU A 75 -1.10 8.70 18.80
CA LEU A 75 -1.90 9.65 19.58
C LEU A 75 -3.42 9.49 19.32
N MET A 76 -3.78 9.02 18.13
CA MET A 76 -5.14 8.85 17.65
C MET A 76 -5.34 7.40 17.16
N PRO A 77 -5.31 6.42 18.07
CA PRO A 77 -5.31 5.01 17.72
C PRO A 77 -6.58 4.63 16.97
N SER A 78 -6.42 3.77 15.95
CA SER A 78 -7.54 3.06 15.33
C SER A 78 -8.24 2.16 16.35
N LEU A 79 -9.55 1.94 16.15
CA LEU A 79 -10.37 1.06 16.98
C LEU A 79 -10.97 -0.06 16.12
N PRO A 80 -10.18 -1.06 15.69
CA PRO A 80 -10.66 -2.09 14.80
C PRO A 80 -11.78 -2.91 15.43
N GLU A 81 -12.83 -3.16 14.66
CA GLU A 81 -14.01 -3.93 15.05
C GLU A 81 -14.29 -5.01 14.01
N PHE A 82 -14.52 -6.24 14.44
CA PHE A 82 -14.93 -7.32 13.55
C PHE A 82 -16.45 -7.40 13.47
N SER A 83 -17.00 -7.20 12.27
CA SER A 83 -18.44 -7.32 12.03
C SER A 83 -18.81 -8.78 11.76
N HIS A 84 -19.37 -9.48 12.75
CA HIS A 84 -19.82 -10.87 12.58
C HIS A 84 -20.91 -11.04 11.51
N ALA A 85 -21.71 -9.99 11.25
CA ALA A 85 -22.75 -10.03 10.23
C ALA A 85 -22.19 -10.04 8.80
N THR A 86 -21.08 -9.34 8.56
CA THR A 86 -20.49 -9.20 7.22
C THR A 86 -19.20 -10.01 7.03
N GLY A 87 -18.58 -10.47 8.13
CA GLY A 87 -17.28 -11.14 8.11
C GLY A 87 -16.11 -10.21 7.81
N VAL A 88 -16.30 -8.88 7.89
CA VAL A 88 -15.28 -7.87 7.56
C VAL A 88 -14.78 -7.19 8.83
N THR A 89 -13.48 -6.89 8.86
CA THR A 89 -12.88 -6.06 9.91
C THR A 89 -12.91 -4.60 9.50
N LEU A 90 -13.63 -3.77 10.25
CA LEU A 90 -13.65 -2.33 10.09
C LEU A 90 -12.50 -1.74 10.90
N LEU A 91 -11.55 -1.05 10.26
CA LEU A 91 -10.39 -0.51 10.98
C LEU A 91 -10.72 0.70 11.86
N ASN A 92 -11.80 1.43 11.55
CA ASN A 92 -12.22 2.65 12.25
C ASN A 92 -11.05 3.60 12.53
N VAL A 93 -10.29 3.90 11.47
CA VAL A 93 -9.14 4.81 11.55
C VAL A 93 -9.63 6.23 11.77
N ASN A 94 -8.90 7.02 12.57
CA ASN A 94 -9.15 8.44 12.67
C ASN A 94 -9.10 9.10 11.27
N PRO A 95 -10.11 9.89 10.85
CA PRO A 95 -10.16 10.43 9.49
C PRO A 95 -8.93 11.25 9.08
N LEU A 96 -8.27 11.94 10.02
CA LEU A 96 -7.05 12.68 9.75
C LEU A 96 -5.89 11.73 9.43
N VAL A 97 -5.71 10.67 10.24
CA VAL A 97 -4.67 9.66 10.04
C VAL A 97 -4.88 8.95 8.71
N GLY A 98 -6.10 8.49 8.41
CA GLY A 98 -6.42 7.82 7.15
C GLY A 98 -6.14 8.70 5.92
N LYS A 99 -6.49 9.99 5.97
CA LYS A 99 -6.16 10.95 4.90
C LYS A 99 -4.66 11.17 4.73
N LEU A 100 -3.88 11.22 5.82
CA LEU A 100 -2.43 11.38 5.75
C LEU A 100 -1.74 10.11 5.22
N VAL A 101 -2.23 8.92 5.59
CA VAL A 101 -1.76 7.65 4.99
C VAL A 101 -2.03 7.67 3.49
N ALA A 102 -3.26 7.97 3.08
CA ALA A 102 -3.65 8.08 1.69
C ALA A 102 -2.77 9.08 0.92
N LEU A 103 -2.54 10.26 1.48
CA LEU A 103 -1.68 11.28 0.89
C LEU A 103 -0.24 10.78 0.70
N ASN A 104 0.35 10.14 1.71
CA ASN A 104 1.69 9.54 1.61
C ASN A 104 1.76 8.53 0.45
N VAL A 105 0.81 7.59 0.40
CA VAL A 105 0.78 6.55 -0.64
C VAL A 105 0.60 7.17 -2.03
N VAL A 106 -0.36 8.08 -2.20
CA VAL A 106 -0.63 8.73 -3.50
C VAL A 106 0.58 9.52 -3.98
N LEU A 107 1.20 10.34 -3.13
CA LEU A 107 2.35 11.15 -3.50
C LEU A 107 3.58 10.31 -3.87
N ALA A 108 3.74 9.11 -3.29
CA ALA A 108 4.86 8.23 -3.60
C ALA A 108 4.59 7.32 -4.81
N TRP A 109 3.41 6.69 -4.85
CA TRP A 109 3.09 5.66 -5.83
C TRP A 109 2.63 6.23 -7.16
N VAL A 110 1.82 7.30 -7.20
CA VAL A 110 1.33 7.84 -8.48
C VAL A 110 2.47 8.32 -9.37
N PRO A 111 3.45 9.13 -8.92
CA PRO A 111 4.57 9.52 -9.76
C PRO A 111 5.41 8.33 -10.23
N SER A 112 5.57 7.32 -9.37
CA SER A 112 6.30 6.09 -9.70
C SER A 112 5.56 5.26 -10.75
N ALA A 113 4.23 5.13 -10.63
CA ALA A 113 3.38 4.45 -11.59
C ALA A 113 3.45 5.14 -12.96
N ILE A 114 3.32 6.48 -13.00
CA ILE A 114 3.47 7.28 -14.22
C ILE A 114 4.85 7.07 -14.83
N TYR A 115 5.91 7.09 -14.01
CA TYR A 115 7.28 6.84 -14.48
C TYR A 115 7.40 5.48 -15.17
N PHE A 116 6.91 4.40 -14.55
CA PHE A 116 6.94 3.07 -15.13
C PHE A 116 6.14 2.97 -16.43
N ILE A 117 4.93 3.57 -16.48
CA ILE A 117 4.10 3.56 -17.69
C ILE A 117 4.79 4.29 -18.83
N VAL A 118 5.29 5.51 -18.60
CA VAL A 118 5.94 6.34 -19.62
C VAL A 118 7.23 5.68 -20.12
N LYS A 119 8.05 5.14 -19.22
CA LYS A 119 9.28 4.44 -19.60
C LYS A 119 9.01 3.12 -20.32
N GLY A 120 8.02 2.37 -19.86
CA GLY A 120 7.57 1.15 -20.52
C GLY A 120 7.11 1.42 -21.95
N ALA A 121 6.20 2.39 -22.12
CA ALA A 121 5.65 2.77 -23.42
C ALA A 121 6.72 3.23 -24.43
N ARG A 122 7.80 3.87 -23.94
CA ARG A 122 8.92 4.34 -24.79
C ARG A 122 9.99 3.28 -25.04
N SER A 123 9.94 2.12 -24.38
CA SER A 123 10.95 1.08 -24.55
C SER A 123 10.77 0.30 -25.85
N ARG A 124 11.87 0.07 -26.57
CA ARG A 124 11.92 -0.78 -27.77
C ARG A 124 11.98 -2.26 -27.42
N GLU A 125 12.55 -2.60 -26.27
CA GLU A 125 12.64 -3.97 -25.78
C GLU A 125 11.29 -4.45 -25.24
N LYS A 126 10.73 -5.49 -25.87
CA LYS A 126 9.39 -6.01 -25.56
C LYS A 126 9.26 -6.43 -24.10
N ILE A 127 10.28 -7.08 -23.53
CA ILE A 127 10.31 -7.51 -22.12
C ILE A 127 10.20 -6.31 -21.20
N ILE A 128 11.11 -5.34 -21.33
CA ILE A 128 11.16 -4.15 -20.48
C ILE A 128 9.83 -3.40 -20.56
N ARG A 129 9.29 -3.23 -21.78
CA ARG A 129 7.99 -2.58 -21.99
C ARG A 129 6.88 -3.28 -21.22
N ARG A 130 6.72 -4.60 -21.36
CA ARG A 130 5.65 -5.35 -20.69
C ARG A 130 5.80 -5.30 -19.16
N ARG A 131 7.01 -5.51 -18.63
CA ARG A 131 7.28 -5.45 -17.19
C ARG A 131 6.94 -4.07 -16.63
N ALA A 132 7.45 -3.01 -17.25
CA ALA A 132 7.22 -1.65 -16.78
C ALA A 132 5.74 -1.24 -16.86
N LEU A 133 5.02 -1.61 -17.94
CA LEU A 133 3.58 -1.34 -18.03
C LEU A 133 2.79 -2.08 -16.95
N LEU A 134 3.06 -3.36 -16.73
CA LEU A 134 2.42 -4.14 -15.65
C LEU A 134 2.71 -3.53 -14.27
N LEU A 135 3.97 -3.21 -13.98
CA LEU A 135 4.34 -2.57 -12.71
C LEU A 135 3.64 -1.23 -12.52
N GLY A 136 3.63 -0.38 -13.54
CA GLY A 136 2.99 0.93 -13.46
C GLY A 136 1.48 0.84 -13.30
N THR A 137 0.80 -0.01 -14.06
CA THR A 137 -0.65 -0.23 -13.96
C THR A 137 -1.04 -0.85 -12.62
N GLY A 138 -0.30 -1.87 -12.16
CA GLY A 138 -0.57 -2.52 -10.88
C GLY A 138 -0.41 -1.57 -9.69
N LEU A 139 0.63 -0.70 -9.71
CA LEU A 139 0.78 0.37 -8.71
C LEU A 139 -0.40 1.34 -8.72
N LEU A 140 -0.83 1.78 -9.92
CA LEU A 140 -1.92 2.74 -10.04
C LEU A 140 -3.22 2.17 -9.46
N ILE A 141 -3.54 0.92 -9.78
CA ILE A 141 -4.71 0.21 -9.25
C ILE A 141 -4.61 0.07 -7.72
N ALA A 142 -3.46 -0.39 -7.21
CA ALA A 142 -3.24 -0.54 -5.77
C ALA A 142 -3.33 0.80 -5.01
N THR A 143 -2.96 1.91 -5.66
CA THR A 143 -3.07 3.27 -5.10
C THR A 143 -4.53 3.72 -4.96
N ILE A 144 -5.49 3.09 -5.62
CA ILE A 144 -6.92 3.38 -5.43
C ILE A 144 -7.43 2.58 -4.23
N GLY A 145 -7.16 1.27 -4.21
CA GLY A 145 -7.66 0.37 -3.17
C GLY A 145 -7.07 0.65 -1.78
N GLY A 146 -5.77 0.92 -1.68
CA GLY A 146 -5.12 1.17 -0.37
C GLY A 146 -5.74 2.33 0.40
N PRO A 147 -5.73 3.57 -0.14
CA PRO A 147 -6.41 4.71 0.45
C PRO A 147 -7.88 4.48 0.76
N LEU A 148 -8.60 3.75 -0.10
CA LEU A 148 -10.00 3.43 0.12
C LEU A 148 -10.21 2.61 1.39
N HIS A 149 -9.28 1.69 1.69
CA HIS A 149 -9.29 0.88 2.91
C HIS A 149 -9.11 1.73 4.19
N ASP A 150 -8.37 2.84 4.13
CA ASP A 150 -8.09 3.68 5.30
C ASP A 150 -9.13 4.79 5.54
N ILE A 151 -9.92 5.15 4.52
CA ILE A 151 -10.93 6.21 4.62
C ILE A 151 -12.37 5.67 4.69
N SER A 152 -12.57 4.39 4.36
CA SER A 152 -13.89 3.76 4.37
C SER A 152 -14.39 3.52 5.80
N GLN A 153 -15.71 3.63 5.97
CA GLN A 153 -16.42 3.18 7.18
C GLN A 153 -17.49 2.12 6.86
N GLN A 154 -17.58 1.67 5.61
CA GLN A 154 -18.61 0.72 5.15
C GLN A 154 -17.97 -0.60 4.75
N ALA A 155 -18.52 -1.72 5.23
CA ALA A 155 -18.00 -3.06 4.94
C ALA A 155 -17.90 -3.35 3.43
N ILE A 156 -18.88 -2.92 2.63
CA ILE A 156 -18.85 -3.09 1.17
C ILE A 156 -17.68 -2.37 0.52
N MET A 157 -17.34 -1.19 1.02
CA MET A 157 -16.23 -0.39 0.48
C MET A 157 -14.87 -0.97 0.89
N PHE A 158 -14.76 -1.59 2.08
CA PHE A 158 -13.59 -2.39 2.47
C PHE A 158 -13.41 -3.59 1.53
N PHE A 159 -14.48 -4.35 1.27
CA PHE A 159 -14.42 -5.48 0.35
C PHE A 159 -13.99 -5.06 -1.07
N ILE A 160 -14.54 -3.95 -1.58
CA ILE A 160 -14.12 -3.38 -2.87
C ILE A 160 -12.65 -2.99 -2.84
N ALA A 161 -12.20 -2.32 -1.77
CA ALA A 161 -10.81 -1.95 -1.60
C ALA A 161 -9.87 -3.17 -1.66
N ASP A 162 -10.20 -4.26 -0.96
CA ASP A 162 -9.42 -5.50 -0.95
C ASP A 162 -9.33 -6.15 -2.34
N VAL A 163 -10.45 -6.21 -3.07
CA VAL A 163 -10.47 -6.73 -4.44
C VAL A 163 -9.59 -5.88 -5.36
N VAL A 164 -9.67 -4.56 -5.24
CA VAL A 164 -8.86 -3.62 -6.03
C VAL A 164 -7.36 -3.76 -5.69
N VAL A 165 -7.01 -3.82 -4.41
CA VAL A 165 -5.62 -4.02 -3.97
C VAL A 165 -5.10 -5.37 -4.45
N LEU A 166 -5.87 -6.44 -4.31
CA LEU A 166 -5.50 -7.78 -4.76
C LEU A 166 -5.25 -7.81 -6.26
N ALA A 167 -6.14 -7.21 -7.07
CA ALA A 167 -5.94 -7.10 -8.50
C ALA A 167 -4.65 -6.33 -8.84
N GLY A 168 -4.39 -5.20 -8.17
CA GLY A 168 -3.16 -4.43 -8.32
C GLY A 168 -1.91 -5.26 -7.98
N ILE A 169 -1.94 -6.01 -6.88
CA ILE A 169 -0.86 -6.90 -6.44
C ILE A 169 -0.61 -8.04 -7.45
N VAL A 170 -1.66 -8.68 -7.97
CA VAL A 170 -1.53 -9.74 -8.96
C VAL A 170 -0.88 -9.21 -10.25
N ILE A 171 -1.27 -8.02 -10.69
CA ILE A 171 -0.67 -7.35 -11.86
C ILE A 171 0.80 -6.99 -11.58
N LEU A 172 1.12 -6.47 -10.39
CA LEU A 172 2.50 -6.19 -9.97
C LEU A 172 3.36 -7.44 -9.97
N ALA A 173 2.87 -8.51 -9.35
CA ALA A 173 3.55 -9.80 -9.27
C ALA A 173 3.80 -10.37 -10.67
N SER A 174 2.82 -10.25 -11.57
CA SER A 174 2.97 -10.61 -12.98
C SER A 174 4.06 -9.80 -13.67
N GLY A 175 4.14 -8.48 -13.43
CA GLY A 175 5.21 -7.63 -13.96
C GLY A 175 6.61 -8.02 -13.46
N VAL A 176 6.72 -8.43 -12.18
CA VAL A 176 7.98 -8.93 -11.60
C VAL A 176 8.36 -10.28 -12.21
N MET A 177 7.42 -11.22 -12.31
CA MET A 177 7.66 -12.59 -12.75
C MET A 177 7.72 -12.76 -14.27
N TYR A 178 7.25 -11.78 -15.05
CA TYR A 178 7.26 -11.84 -16.51
C TYR A 178 8.70 -12.01 -17.02
N LYS A 179 8.93 -13.15 -17.68
CA LYS A 179 10.15 -13.49 -18.41
C LYS A 179 9.74 -13.79 -19.86
N GLU A 180 10.57 -13.42 -20.81
CA GLU A 180 10.40 -13.94 -22.17
C GLU A 180 10.87 -15.39 -22.15
N GLU A 181 10.00 -16.30 -22.60
CA GLU A 181 10.46 -17.62 -22.96
C GLU A 181 11.45 -17.43 -24.10
N THR A 182 12.73 -17.59 -23.79
CA THR A 182 13.76 -17.70 -24.81
C THR A 182 13.38 -18.91 -25.65
N GLY A 183 12.88 -18.67 -26.86
CA GLY A 183 12.61 -19.73 -27.82
C GLY A 183 13.89 -20.55 -28.01
N ALA A 184 13.85 -21.77 -27.47
CA ALA A 184 14.75 -22.84 -27.84
C ALA A 184 14.30 -23.42 -29.19
#